data_AF-A0A1C7HT42-F1
#
_entry.id   AF-A0A1C7HT42-F1
#
_cell.length_a   1.000
_cell.length_b   1.000
_cell.length_c   1.000
_cell.angle_alpha   90.00
_cell.angle_beta   90.00
_cell.angle_gamma   90.00
#
_symmetry.space_group_name_H-M   'P 1'
#
loop_
_entity.id
_entity.type
_entity.pdbx_description
1 polymer ?
#
loop_
_entity_poly.entity_id
_entity_poly.type
_entity_poly.pdbx_seq_one_letter_code
_entity_poly.pdbx_strand_id
1 'polypeptide(L)'
;MSIKAKTKGFIKIKGINLTSYATLKGTSKSNLHQKIIKDKIYLKDLVELCSEYNCRVSIIDNRTDKELVSYNEYDINPAMDPADKEQQ
;
A
#
# COMPACT_ATOMS: atom_id res chain seq x y z
N MET A 1 1.10 18.11 1.70
CA MET A 1 2.19 17.19 1.30
C MET A 1 1.63 16.15 0.32
N SER A 2 2.27 15.92 -0.84
CA SER A 2 1.72 15.03 -1.88
C SER A 2 1.78 13.55 -1.48
N ILE A 3 0.95 12.72 -2.13
CA ILE A 3 0.92 11.27 -1.92
C ILE A 3 2.28 10.64 -2.18
N LYS A 4 2.96 11.06 -3.25
CA LYS A 4 4.33 10.67 -3.58
C LYS A 4 5.33 10.95 -2.46
N ALA A 5 5.27 12.13 -1.82
CA ALA A 5 6.16 12.46 -0.71
C ALA A 5 5.88 11.57 0.52
N LYS A 6 4.60 11.32 0.81
CA LYS A 6 4.18 10.41 1.90
C LYS A 6 4.64 8.97 1.64
N THR A 7 4.46 8.43 0.43
CA THR A 7 4.92 7.08 0.07
C THR A 7 6.43 6.95 0.16
N LYS A 8 7.20 7.93 -0.33
CA LYS A 8 8.66 7.94 -0.18
C LYS A 8 9.09 7.97 1.29
N GLY A 9 8.42 8.76 2.11
CA GLY A 9 8.63 8.79 3.56
C GLY A 9 8.38 7.43 4.20
N PHE A 10 7.25 6.79 3.87
CA PHE A 10 6.91 5.46 4.35
C PHE A 10 7.97 4.42 3.99
N ILE A 11 8.40 4.36 2.72
CA ILE A 11 9.46 3.45 2.25
C ILE A 11 10.74 3.63 3.07
N LYS A 12 11.13 4.88 3.35
CA LYS A 12 12.32 5.18 4.14
C LYS A 12 12.17 4.76 5.60
N ILE A 13 11.03 5.06 6.22
CA ILE A 13 10.75 4.74 7.64
C ILE A 13 10.72 3.23 7.87
N LYS A 14 10.09 2.48 6.95
CA LYS A 14 9.98 1.01 7.05
C LYS A 14 11.20 0.26 6.52
N GLY A 15 12.23 0.97 6.03
CA GLY A 15 13.45 0.33 5.50
C GLY A 15 13.19 -0.55 4.28
N ILE A 16 12.20 -0.20 3.45
CA ILE A 16 11.75 -1.03 2.33
C ILE A 16 12.82 -1.08 1.24
N ASN A 17 13.36 -2.27 0.98
CA ASN A 17 14.25 -2.50 -0.14
C ASN A 17 13.44 -2.67 -1.44
N LEU A 18 13.40 -1.63 -2.27
CA LEU A 18 12.68 -1.63 -3.53
C LEU A 18 13.16 -2.68 -4.55
N THR A 19 14.41 -3.16 -4.45
CA THR A 19 14.89 -4.25 -5.29
C THR A 19 14.23 -5.56 -4.88
N SER A 20 14.25 -5.89 -3.59
CA SER A 20 13.62 -7.10 -3.06
C SER A 20 12.10 -7.08 -3.29
N TYR A 21 11.47 -5.91 -3.08
CA TYR A 21 10.04 -5.73 -3.35
C TYR A 21 9.70 -5.90 -4.83
N ALA A 22 10.55 -5.43 -5.75
CA ALA A 22 10.40 -5.68 -7.19
C ALA A 22 10.43 -7.18 -7.51
N THR A 23 11.38 -7.91 -6.92
CA THR A 23 11.49 -9.37 -7.10
C THR A 23 10.23 -10.09 -6.62
N LEU A 24 9.72 -9.74 -5.44
CA LEU A 24 8.48 -10.33 -4.89
C LEU A 24 7.27 -10.10 -5.80
N LYS A 25 7.13 -8.90 -6.37
CA LYS A 25 6.04 -8.54 -7.28
C LYS A 25 6.27 -8.99 -8.73
N GLY A 26 7.34 -9.75 -9.02
CA GLY A 26 7.65 -10.20 -10.38
C GLY A 26 7.85 -9.06 -11.38
N THR A 27 8.37 -7.91 -10.93
CA THR A 27 8.53 -6.69 -11.73
C THR A 27 9.94 -6.12 -11.64
N SER A 28 10.24 -5.08 -12.41
CA SER A 28 11.52 -4.38 -12.34
C SER A 28 11.51 -3.25 -11.30
N LYS A 29 12.66 -3.01 -10.68
CA LYS A 29 12.86 -1.84 -9.81
C LYS A 29 12.51 -0.52 -10.53
N SER A 30 12.84 -0.42 -11.82
CA SER A 30 12.52 0.75 -12.65
C SER A 30 11.01 0.96 -12.74
N ASN A 31 10.23 -0.10 -12.96
CA ASN A 31 8.77 -0.01 -13.03
C ASN A 31 8.16 0.45 -11.70
N LEU A 32 8.61 -0.10 -10.57
CA LEU A 32 8.19 0.37 -9.24
C LEU A 32 8.58 1.83 -9.01
N HIS A 33 9.80 2.20 -9.38
CA HIS A 33 10.27 3.57 -9.25
C HIS A 33 9.43 4.53 -10.07
N GLN A 34 9.07 4.16 -11.31
CA GLN A 34 8.19 4.95 -12.16
C GLN A 34 6.79 5.07 -11.57
N LYS A 35 6.21 3.99 -11.02
CA LYS A 35 4.92 4.03 -10.31
C LYS A 35 4.96 5.03 -9.14
N ILE A 36 6.00 4.95 -8.31
CA ILE A 36 6.16 5.79 -7.11
C ILE A 36 6.49 7.25 -7.47
N ILE A 37 7.24 7.50 -8.56
CA ILE A 37 7.69 8.85 -8.93
C ILE A 37 6.73 9.60 -9.84
N LYS A 38 5.99 8.93 -10.72
CA LYS A 38 5.15 9.58 -11.74
C LYS A 38 3.69 9.80 -11.30
N ASP A 39 3.39 9.80 -9.99
CA ASP A 39 2.03 9.97 -9.44
C ASP A 39 0.98 9.00 -10.05
N LYS A 40 1.44 7.83 -10.52
CA LYS A 40 0.57 6.75 -10.99
C LYS A 40 0.29 5.72 -9.90
N ILE A 41 0.47 6.09 -8.64
CA ILE A 41 0.24 5.21 -7.50
C ILE A 41 -1.26 5.24 -7.20
N TYR A 42 -1.92 4.10 -7.37
CA TYR A 42 -3.33 3.96 -7.04
C TYR A 42 -3.45 3.51 -5.59
N LEU A 43 -4.65 3.66 -5.01
CA LEU A 43 -4.93 3.21 -3.65
C LEU A 43 -4.57 1.73 -3.45
N LYS A 44 -4.88 0.87 -4.44
CA LYS A 44 -4.50 -0.55 -4.42
C LYS A 44 -2.99 -0.77 -4.28
N ASP A 45 -2.16 0.00 -4.97
CA ASP A 45 -0.70 -0.15 -4.91
C ASP A 45 -0.18 0.20 -3.50
N LEU A 46 -0.84 1.16 -2.82
CA LEU A 46 -0.52 1.54 -1.44
C LEU A 46 -0.98 0.49 -0.44
N VAL A 47 -2.18 -0.06 -0.63
CA VAL A 47 -2.73 -1.12 0.23
C VAL A 47 -1.88 -2.38 0.13
N GLU A 48 -1.52 -2.81 -1.09
CA GLU A 48 -0.60 -3.93 -1.32
C GLU A 48 0.75 -3.68 -0.65
N LEU A 49 1.34 -2.49 -0.86
CA LEU A 49 2.60 -2.13 -0.23
C LEU A 49 2.49 -2.14 1.30
N CYS A 50 1.40 -1.65 1.87
CA CYS A 50 1.21 -1.63 3.32
C CYS A 50 1.01 -3.04 3.89
N SER A 51 0.25 -3.91 3.24
CA SER A 51 0.00 -5.28 3.71
C SER A 51 1.30 -6.07 3.86
N GLU A 52 2.19 -5.99 2.87
CA GLU A 52 3.50 -6.68 2.85
C GLU A 52 4.43 -6.29 4.01
N TYR A 53 4.16 -5.15 4.66
CA TYR A 53 4.92 -4.64 5.80
C TYR A 53 4.05 -4.50 7.06
N ASN A 54 2.98 -5.29 7.17
CA ASN A 54 2.05 -5.34 8.31
C ASN A 54 1.53 -3.95 8.71
N CYS A 55 1.14 -3.16 7.71
CA CYS A 55 0.58 -1.82 7.85
C CYS A 55 -0.78 -1.74 7.15
N ARG A 56 -1.56 -0.70 7.50
CA ARG A 56 -2.81 -0.37 6.82
C ARG A 56 -2.75 1.01 6.17
N VAL A 57 -3.58 1.23 5.15
CA VAL A 57 -3.75 2.56 4.57
C VAL A 57 -4.97 3.20 5.20
N SER A 58 -4.82 4.41 5.75
CA SER A 58 -5.94 5.13 6.38
C SER A 58 -6.12 6.52 5.76
N ILE A 59 -7.38 6.92 5.58
CA ILE A 59 -7.76 8.30 5.28
C ILE A 59 -8.04 9.00 6.60
N ILE A 60 -7.25 10.03 6.88
CA ILE A 60 -7.33 10.83 8.11
C ILE A 60 -7.92 12.19 7.76
N ASP A 61 -8.88 12.66 8.57
CA ASP A 61 -9.33 14.05 8.54
C ASP A 61 -8.25 14.94 9.18
N ASN A 62 -7.56 15.74 8.37
CA ASN A 62 -6.50 16.64 8.85
C ASN A 62 -7.00 17.73 9.82
N ARG A 63 -8.31 17.96 9.95
CA ARG A 63 -8.85 18.95 10.90
C ARG A 63 -8.98 18.40 12.31
N THR A 64 -9.28 17.10 12.40
CA THR A 64 -9.62 16.44 13.67
C THR A 64 -8.63 15.34 14.05
N ASP A 65 -7.69 15.02 13.16
CA ASP A 65 -6.77 13.88 13.22
C ASP A 65 -7.46 12.52 13.43
N LYS A 66 -8.77 12.46 13.13
CA LYS A 66 -9.55 11.23 13.23
C LYS A 66 -9.42 10.42 11.95
N GLU A 67 -9.29 9.10 12.12
CA GLU A 67 -9.41 8.14 11.04
C GLU A 67 -10.86 8.10 10.53
N LEU A 68 -11.06 8.38 9.24
CA LEU A 68 -12.36 8.32 8.59
C LEU A 68 -12.63 6.93 8.01
N VAL A 69 -11.60 6.35 7.39
CA VAL A 69 -11.68 5.03 6.76
C VAL A 69 -10.30 4.39 6.76
N SER A 70 -10.27 3.07 6.86
CA SER A 70 -9.05 2.27 6.72
C SER A 70 -9.24 1.18 5.68
N TYR A 71 -8.19 0.91 4.91
CA TYR A 71 -8.13 -0.13 3.90
C TYR A 71 -7.08 -1.18 4.27
N ASN A 72 -7.43 -2.43 4.07
CA ASN A 72 -6.61 -3.63 4.20
C ASN A 72 -6.61 -4.43 2.88
N GLU A 73 -5.89 -5.55 2.85
CA GLU A 73 -5.77 -6.39 1.66
C GLU A 73 -7.09 -7.01 1.17
N TYR A 74 -8.08 -7.20 2.05
CA TYR A 74 -9.39 -7.74 1.71
C TYR A 74 -10.26 -6.71 0.97
N ASP A 75 -10.11 -5.42 1.30
CA ASP A 75 -10.85 -4.32 0.65
C ASP A 75 -10.52 -4.17 -0.85
N ILE A 76 -9.35 -4.67 -1.28
CA ILE A 76 -8.91 -4.62 -2.68
C ILE A 76 -8.94 -5.98 -3.37
N ASN A 77 -9.14 -7.06 -2.63
CA ASN A 77 -9.17 -8.41 -3.15
C ASN A 77 -10.25 -9.24 -2.43
N PRO A 78 -11.51 -9.19 -2.90
CA PRO A 78 -12.65 -9.83 -2.22
C PRO A 78 -12.47 -11.35 -2.04
N ALA A 79 -11.72 -12.00 -2.94
CA ALA A 79 -11.45 -13.44 -2.89
C ALA A 79 -10.52 -13.87 -1.74
N MET A 80 -9.98 -12.92 -0.97
CA MET A 80 -9.16 -13.18 0.21
C MET A 80 -9.91 -12.93 1.52
N ASP A 81 -11.18 -12.51 1.47
CA ASP A 81 -11.97 -12.24 2.66
C ASP A 81 -12.02 -13.49 3.56
N PRO A 82 -11.58 -13.40 4.83
CA PRO A 82 -11.64 -14.54 5.75
C PRO A 82 -13.06 -15.07 5.97
N ALA A 83 -14.11 -14.29 5.70
CA ALA A 83 -15.51 -14.74 5.77
C ALA A 83 -15.89 -15.77 4.68
N ASP A 84 -15.17 -15.81 3.55
CA ASP A 84 -15.41 -16.78 2.47
C ASP A 84 -14.77 -18.16 2.74
N LYS A 85 -13.95 -18.29 3.79
CA LYS A 85 -13.29 -19.56 4.16
C LYS A 85 -14.12 -20.46 5.09
N GLU A 86 -15.27 -20.01 5.58
CA GLU A 86 -16.13 -20.79 6.49
C GLU A 86 -17.22 -21.61 5.79
N GLN A 87 -17.19 -21.75 4.46
CA GLN A 87 -18.22 -22.50 3.71
C GLN A 87 -17.71 -23.68 2.85
N GLN A 88 -16.54 -24.26 3.15
CA GLN A 88 -16.07 -25.51 2.51
C GLN A 88 -15.83 -26.64 3.51
#